data_AF-A0A809RME0-F1
#
_entry.id   AF-A0A809RME0-F1
#
_cell.length_a   1.000
_cell.length_b   1.000
_cell.length_c   1.000
_cell.angle_alpha   90.00
_cell.angle_beta   90.00
_cell.angle_gamma   90.00
#
_symmetry.space_group_name_H-M   'P 1'
#
loop_
_entity.id
_entity.type
_entity.pdbx_description
1 polymer ?
#
loop_
_entity_poly.entity_id
_entity_poly.type
_entity_poly.pdbx_seq_one_letter_code
_entity_poly.pdbx_strand_id
1 'polypeptide(L)'
;MLLLGLDLETGGAFNAPMDTNFITEVGLVLWDTEFAQPVDFLSLLIKPGQPVSPESVEYTGISDELLAQHGHPADIRTLQPITKLMNKADYIVAHNGRDFDRPLLEAAFTQFGLKMPATPWLDTQYDVDYPRPCRSRSLIYLAGYHGIVNPFAHRAVTDVLTMLTILARYDIAEVVANSQRKWLIVQANVGYEEREMAKEKGFRWQQDGGKVYEKCWVKRVREDQLAALQTSCDFNLTILDRF
;
A
#
# COMPACT_ATOMS: atom_id res chain seq x y z
N MET A 1 -11.31 -6.62 -17.64
CA MET A 1 -11.53 -6.48 -16.17
C MET A 1 -11.18 -5.05 -15.77
N LEU A 2 -11.96 -4.44 -14.90
CA LEU A 2 -11.75 -3.09 -14.40
C LEU A 2 -11.05 -3.11 -13.04
N LEU A 3 -9.92 -2.44 -12.95
CA LEU A 3 -9.18 -2.22 -11.71
C LEU A 3 -9.37 -0.76 -11.28
N LEU A 4 -9.63 -0.50 -10.00
CA LEU A 4 -9.52 0.85 -9.45
C LEU A 4 -8.20 0.96 -8.71
N GLY A 5 -7.22 1.58 -9.35
CA GLY A 5 -6.01 2.00 -8.64
C GLY A 5 -6.35 3.10 -7.64
N LEU A 6 -5.79 3.01 -6.44
CA LEU A 6 -6.05 3.91 -5.32
C LEU A 6 -4.73 4.20 -4.59
N ASP A 7 -4.53 5.48 -4.28
CA ASP A 7 -3.45 5.98 -3.44
C ASP A 7 -3.95 7.19 -2.64
N LEU A 8 -3.42 7.37 -1.43
CA LEU A 8 -3.75 8.46 -0.52
C LEU A 8 -2.48 9.21 -0.10
N GLU A 9 -2.50 10.54 -0.19
CA GLU A 9 -1.58 11.36 0.58
C GLU A 9 -2.19 11.71 1.94
N THR A 10 -1.34 11.80 2.95
CA THR A 10 -1.78 11.99 4.34
C THR A 10 -1.01 13.08 5.04
N GLY A 11 -1.65 13.78 5.98
CA GLY A 11 -1.05 14.94 6.65
C GLY A 11 -0.38 14.68 8.00
N GLY A 12 -0.50 13.48 8.57
CA GLY A 12 0.14 13.11 9.83
C GLY A 12 1.67 13.04 9.74
N ALA A 13 2.33 13.06 10.89
CA ALA A 13 3.79 12.84 10.96
C ALA A 13 4.11 11.36 10.70
N PHE A 14 5.30 11.05 10.18
CA PHE A 14 5.60 9.71 9.64
C PHE A 14 5.59 8.58 10.66
N ASN A 15 5.94 8.89 11.91
CA ASN A 15 5.93 7.93 13.01
C ASN A 15 4.71 8.13 13.93
N ALA A 16 3.73 8.91 13.51
CA ALA A 16 2.51 9.09 14.26
C ALA A 16 1.66 7.81 14.18
N PRO A 17 0.94 7.46 15.26
CA PRO A 17 -0.07 6.40 15.23
C PRO A 17 -1.08 6.60 14.10
N MET A 18 -1.49 5.52 13.43
CA MET A 18 -2.38 5.58 12.26
C MET A 18 -3.73 6.25 12.56
N ASP A 19 -4.24 6.10 13.79
CA ASP A 19 -5.48 6.70 14.28
C ASP A 19 -5.40 8.22 14.43
N THR A 20 -4.20 8.80 14.43
CA THR A 20 -3.97 10.25 14.41
C THR A 20 -3.71 10.80 13.01
N ASN A 21 -3.59 9.93 11.99
CA ASN A 21 -3.34 10.33 10.62
C ASN A 21 -4.66 10.66 9.88
N PHE A 22 -4.59 11.44 8.81
CA PHE A 22 -5.74 11.91 8.05
C PHE A 22 -5.39 12.15 6.58
N ILE A 23 -6.39 12.00 5.72
CA ILE A 23 -6.24 12.10 4.26
C ILE A 23 -6.17 13.58 3.84
N THR A 24 -5.20 13.93 3.00
CA THR A 24 -5.03 15.25 2.38
C THR A 24 -5.18 15.20 0.86
N GLU A 25 -4.96 14.05 0.22
CA GLU A 25 -5.25 13.81 -1.20
C GLU A 25 -5.80 12.39 -1.41
N VAL A 26 -6.70 12.26 -2.37
CA VAL A 26 -7.18 10.98 -2.90
C VAL A 26 -6.91 10.95 -4.40
N GLY A 27 -6.21 9.92 -4.87
CA GLY A 27 -6.02 9.63 -6.27
C GLY A 27 -6.65 8.29 -6.62
N LEU A 28 -7.61 8.30 -7.56
CA LEU A 28 -8.21 7.09 -8.12
C LEU A 28 -8.07 7.08 -9.63
N VAL A 29 -7.75 5.91 -10.17
CA VAL A 29 -7.71 5.66 -11.61
C VAL A 29 -8.45 4.37 -11.92
N LEU A 30 -9.57 4.46 -12.63
CA LEU A 30 -10.24 3.28 -13.16
C LEU A 30 -9.48 2.85 -14.41
N TRP A 31 -9.05 1.60 -14.45
CA TRP A 31 -8.12 1.07 -15.43
C TRP A 31 -8.71 -0.16 -16.10
N ASP A 32 -8.72 -0.15 -17.43
CA ASP A 32 -9.11 -1.31 -18.21
C ASP A 32 -7.88 -2.17 -18.52
N THR A 33 -7.89 -3.39 -18.01
CA THR A 33 -6.80 -4.37 -18.19
C THR A 33 -6.67 -4.90 -19.62
N GLU A 34 -7.74 -4.87 -20.42
CA GLU A 34 -7.70 -5.32 -21.82
C GLU A 34 -6.98 -4.28 -22.69
N PHE A 35 -7.29 -3.01 -22.48
CA PHE A 35 -6.68 -1.90 -23.23
C PHE A 35 -5.37 -1.41 -22.62
N ALA A 36 -5.08 -1.78 -21.37
CA ALA A 36 -3.98 -1.24 -20.57
C ALA A 36 -4.00 0.30 -20.56
N GLN A 37 -5.18 0.88 -20.32
CA GLN A 37 -5.41 2.33 -20.32
C GLN A 37 -6.31 2.76 -19.17
N PRO A 38 -6.14 3.98 -18.65
CA PRO A 38 -7.09 4.58 -17.74
C PRO A 38 -8.36 5.00 -18.48
N VAL A 39 -9.52 4.75 -17.88
CA VAL A 39 -10.85 5.04 -18.44
C VAL A 39 -11.66 6.05 -17.62
N ASP A 40 -11.28 6.28 -16.36
CA ASP A 40 -11.89 7.28 -15.48
C ASP A 40 -10.87 7.72 -14.41
N PHE A 41 -10.99 8.94 -13.91
CA PHE A 41 -10.10 9.52 -12.92
C PHE A 41 -10.88 10.25 -11.82
N LEU A 42 -10.38 10.17 -10.59
CA LEU A 42 -10.78 11.08 -9.52
C LEU A 42 -9.51 11.56 -8.80
N SER A 43 -9.33 12.87 -8.73
CA SER A 43 -8.25 13.51 -7.99
C SER A 43 -8.87 14.57 -7.09
N LEU A 44 -8.70 14.41 -5.78
CA LEU A 44 -9.30 15.31 -4.80
C LEU A 44 -8.25 15.67 -3.75
N LEU A 45 -8.04 16.97 -3.55
CA LEU A 45 -7.45 17.47 -2.32
C LEU A 45 -8.54 17.52 -1.25
N ILE A 46 -8.25 17.01 -0.06
CA ILE A 46 -9.16 17.01 1.08
C ILE A 46 -8.60 17.94 2.14
N LYS A 47 -9.40 18.93 2.54
CA LYS A 47 -9.08 19.84 3.63
C LYS A 47 -9.45 19.18 4.97
N PRO A 48 -8.45 18.80 5.79
CA PRO A 48 -8.69 18.23 7.11
C PRO A 48 -9.11 19.31 8.12
N GLY A 49 -9.56 18.88 9.29
CA GLY A 49 -9.81 19.77 10.44
C GLY A 49 -8.58 20.06 11.30
N GLN A 50 -7.41 19.52 10.93
CA GLN A 50 -6.15 19.56 11.68
C GLN A 50 -5.03 20.07 10.77
N PRO A 51 -3.99 20.74 11.32
CA PRO A 51 -2.87 21.22 10.51
C PRO A 51 -2.04 20.08 9.94
N VAL A 52 -1.55 20.24 8.71
CA VAL A 52 -0.65 19.28 8.06
C VAL A 52 0.74 19.35 8.70
N SER A 53 1.34 18.19 8.98
CA SER A 53 2.68 18.13 9.57
C SER A 53 3.75 18.65 8.59
N PRO A 54 4.80 19.34 9.07
CA PRO A 54 5.89 19.80 8.20
C PRO A 54 6.56 18.68 7.39
N GLU A 55 6.68 17.48 7.98
CA GLU A 55 7.23 16.29 7.31
C GLU A 55 6.36 15.88 6.11
N SER A 56 5.04 15.84 6.27
CA SER A 56 4.13 15.54 5.16
C SER A 56 4.19 16.61 4.06
N VAL A 57 4.26 17.90 4.43
CA VAL A 57 4.40 18.99 3.44
C VAL A 57 5.70 18.85 2.64
N GLU A 58 6.81 18.47 3.28
CA GLU A 58 8.09 18.28 2.59
C GLU A 58 8.03 17.20 1.51
N TYR A 59 7.33 16.10 1.77
CA TYR A 59 7.25 14.97 0.83
C TYR A 59 6.20 15.18 -0.24
N THR A 60 5.01 15.66 0.13
CA THR A 60 3.84 15.72 -0.76
C THR A 60 3.69 17.07 -1.46
N GLY A 61 4.29 18.13 -0.89
CA GLY A 61 4.05 19.52 -1.30
C GLY A 61 2.65 20.04 -0.95
N ILE A 62 1.85 19.30 -0.18
CA ILE A 62 0.46 19.65 0.15
C ILE A 62 0.45 20.41 1.48
N SER A 63 0.41 21.74 1.42
CA SER A 63 0.37 22.61 2.61
C SER A 63 -1.04 22.96 3.06
N ASP A 64 -1.17 23.44 4.31
CA ASP A 64 -2.42 23.98 4.83
C ASP A 64 -2.97 25.14 3.98
N GLU A 65 -2.11 25.99 3.42
CA GLU A 65 -2.52 27.09 2.52
C GLU A 65 -3.11 26.55 1.21
N LEU A 66 -2.46 25.53 0.62
CA LEU A 66 -2.94 24.89 -0.60
C LEU A 66 -4.30 24.22 -0.36
N LEU A 67 -4.45 23.50 0.76
CA LEU A 67 -5.73 22.88 1.14
C LEU A 67 -6.81 23.90 1.51
N ALA A 68 -6.43 25.04 2.09
CA ALA A 68 -7.38 26.11 2.39
C ALA A 68 -7.95 26.76 1.13
N GLN A 69 -7.15 26.86 0.06
CA GLN A 69 -7.55 27.48 -1.21
C GLN A 69 -8.23 26.50 -2.18
N HIS A 70 -7.76 25.24 -2.22
CA HIS A 70 -8.13 24.29 -3.26
C HIS A 70 -8.71 22.96 -2.72
N GLY A 71 -8.64 22.71 -1.41
CA GLY A 71 -9.14 21.49 -0.80
C GLY A 71 -10.66 21.45 -0.69
N HIS A 72 -11.23 20.28 -0.95
CA HIS A 72 -12.63 19.98 -0.67
C HIS A 72 -12.83 19.73 0.83
N PRO A 73 -13.98 20.08 1.40
CA PRO A 73 -14.27 19.72 2.79
C PRO A 73 -14.25 18.19 2.96
N ALA A 74 -13.69 17.70 4.06
CA ALA A 74 -13.89 16.32 4.48
C ALA A 74 -15.36 16.14 4.90
N ASP A 75 -16.23 15.81 3.95
CA ASP A 75 -17.65 15.55 4.17
C ASP A 75 -18.16 14.41 3.27
N ILE A 76 -19.40 13.98 3.51
CA ILE A 76 -20.03 12.89 2.76
C ILE A 76 -20.10 13.16 1.25
N ARG A 77 -20.24 14.42 0.81
CA ARG A 77 -20.36 14.77 -0.62
C ARG A 77 -19.01 14.62 -1.33
N THR A 78 -17.91 14.89 -0.63
CA THR A 78 -16.54 14.67 -1.15
C THR A 78 -16.22 13.17 -1.24
N LEU A 79 -16.66 12.36 -0.27
CA LEU A 79 -16.33 10.93 -0.21
C LEU A 79 -17.26 10.04 -1.05
N GLN A 80 -18.50 10.45 -1.28
CA GLN A 80 -19.47 9.64 -2.03
C GLN A 80 -19.01 9.29 -3.47
N PRO A 81 -18.37 10.17 -4.26
CA PRO A 81 -17.80 9.81 -5.56
C PRO A 81 -16.77 8.67 -5.51
N ILE A 82 -15.98 8.57 -4.44
CA ILE A 82 -15.01 7.49 -4.23
C ILE A 82 -15.75 6.15 -4.20
N THR A 83 -16.81 6.05 -3.38
CA THR A 83 -17.63 4.82 -3.29
C THR A 83 -18.25 4.44 -4.63
N LYS A 84 -18.64 5.42 -5.46
CA LYS A 84 -19.21 5.14 -6.79
C LYS A 84 -18.19 4.50 -7.71
N LEU A 85 -16.95 4.99 -7.72
CA LEU A 85 -15.87 4.40 -8.51
C LEU A 85 -15.47 3.02 -8.00
N MET A 86 -15.36 2.85 -6.68
CA MET A 86 -15.07 1.55 -6.07
C MET A 86 -16.07 0.46 -6.46
N ASN A 87 -17.36 0.81 -6.56
CA ASN A 87 -18.41 -0.13 -6.99
C ASN A 87 -18.41 -0.44 -8.49
N LYS A 88 -17.70 0.32 -9.33
CA LYS A 88 -17.56 0.03 -10.77
C LYS A 88 -16.45 -1.00 -11.05
N ALA A 89 -15.49 -1.14 -10.14
CA ALA A 89 -14.32 -1.96 -10.36
C ALA A 89 -14.54 -3.41 -9.88
N ASP A 90 -13.88 -4.34 -10.55
CA ASP A 90 -13.81 -5.73 -10.13
C ASP A 90 -12.88 -5.88 -8.90
N TYR A 91 -11.79 -5.09 -8.86
CA TYR A 91 -10.85 -5.05 -7.75
C TYR A 91 -10.37 -3.62 -7.48
N ILE A 92 -10.11 -3.32 -6.21
CA ILE A 92 -9.33 -2.16 -5.77
C ILE A 92 -7.86 -2.55 -5.76
N VAL A 93 -6.98 -1.69 -6.24
CA VAL A 93 -5.53 -1.94 -6.30
C VAL A 93 -4.84 -0.81 -5.58
N ALA A 94 -3.99 -1.13 -4.61
CA ALA A 94 -3.16 -0.16 -3.90
C ALA A 94 -1.76 -0.74 -3.65
N HIS A 95 -0.81 0.10 -3.25
CA HIS A 95 0.55 -0.31 -2.96
C HIS A 95 0.83 -0.18 -1.47
N ASN A 96 0.88 -1.30 -0.73
CA ASN A 96 0.80 -1.34 0.74
C ASN A 96 -0.57 -0.88 1.29
N GLY A 97 -1.62 -0.95 0.46
CA GLY A 97 -2.95 -0.46 0.84
C GLY A 97 -3.64 -1.27 1.93
N ARG A 98 -3.29 -2.54 2.14
CA ARG A 98 -3.86 -3.32 3.26
C ARG A 98 -3.53 -2.73 4.62
N ASP A 99 -2.30 -2.24 4.76
CA ASP A 99 -1.76 -1.73 6.02
C ASP A 99 -1.78 -0.19 6.10
N PHE A 100 -2.21 0.50 5.03
CA PHE A 100 -2.21 1.97 4.93
C PHE A 100 -3.50 2.56 4.36
N ASP A 101 -3.71 2.51 3.04
CA ASP A 101 -4.80 3.23 2.39
C ASP A 101 -6.19 2.76 2.85
N ARG A 102 -6.37 1.45 2.94
CA ARG A 102 -7.63 0.83 3.31
C ARG A 102 -8.08 1.24 4.72
N PRO A 103 -7.29 1.04 5.80
CA PRO A 103 -7.73 1.42 7.14
C PRO A 103 -8.00 2.93 7.27
N LEU A 104 -7.24 3.79 6.59
CA LEU A 104 -7.48 5.24 6.58
C LEU A 104 -8.79 5.60 5.88
N LEU A 105 -9.06 5.00 4.72
CA LEU A 105 -10.29 5.24 3.99
C LEU A 105 -11.51 4.65 4.72
N GLU A 106 -11.38 3.49 5.37
CA GLU A 106 -12.42 2.89 6.22
C GLU A 106 -12.75 3.80 7.41
N ALA A 107 -11.74 4.38 8.07
CA ALA A 107 -11.93 5.33 9.16
C ALA A 107 -12.66 6.60 8.68
N ALA A 108 -12.22 7.17 7.55
CA ALA A 108 -12.87 8.34 6.94
C ALA A 108 -14.33 8.04 6.56
N PHE A 109 -14.60 6.90 5.92
CA PHE A 109 -15.97 6.52 5.56
C PHE A 109 -16.85 6.36 6.79
N THR A 110 -16.35 5.67 7.82
CA THR A 110 -17.07 5.46 9.09
C THR A 110 -17.41 6.79 9.76
N GLN A 111 -16.47 7.75 9.78
CA GLN A 111 -16.67 9.08 10.34
C GLN A 111 -17.84 9.84 9.70
N PHE A 112 -18.08 9.64 8.39
CA PHE A 112 -19.14 10.32 7.64
C PHE A 112 -20.36 9.41 7.34
N GLY A 113 -20.49 8.28 8.03
CA GLY A 113 -21.63 7.37 7.89
C GLY A 113 -21.69 6.62 6.56
N LEU A 114 -20.59 6.54 5.82
CA LEU A 114 -20.43 5.73 4.63
C LEU A 114 -19.95 4.32 4.99
N LYS A 115 -20.27 3.35 4.15
CA LYS A 115 -19.77 1.98 4.25
C LYS A 115 -18.72 1.74 3.17
N MET A 116 -17.66 1.05 3.53
CA MET A 116 -16.67 0.57 2.57
C MET A 116 -17.34 -0.42 1.60
N PRO A 117 -17.24 -0.21 0.28
CA PRO A 117 -17.71 -1.19 -0.70
C PRO A 117 -17.07 -2.55 -0.51
N ALA A 118 -17.81 -3.62 -0.84
CA ALA A 118 -17.33 -5.01 -0.71
C ALA A 118 -16.35 -5.43 -1.82
N THR A 119 -15.92 -4.49 -2.67
CA THR A 119 -14.97 -4.73 -3.75
C THR A 119 -13.65 -5.27 -3.16
N PRO A 120 -13.16 -6.43 -3.64
CA PRO A 120 -11.94 -7.04 -3.13
C PRO A 120 -10.70 -6.17 -3.42
N TRP A 121 -9.68 -6.26 -2.56
CA TRP A 121 -8.44 -5.49 -2.66
C TRP A 121 -7.27 -6.38 -3.07
N LEU A 122 -6.49 -5.88 -4.04
CA LEU A 122 -5.17 -6.35 -4.40
C LEU A 122 -4.13 -5.38 -3.86
N ASP A 123 -3.07 -5.92 -3.29
CA ASP A 123 -1.95 -5.14 -2.78
C ASP A 123 -0.70 -5.43 -3.60
N THR A 124 -0.28 -4.49 -4.43
CA THR A 124 0.84 -4.69 -5.34
C THR A 124 2.17 -4.86 -4.62
N GLN A 125 2.27 -4.49 -3.33
CA GLN A 125 3.47 -4.76 -2.54
C GLN A 125 3.59 -6.22 -2.10
N TYR A 126 2.47 -6.95 -2.02
CA TYR A 126 2.43 -8.29 -1.44
C TYR A 126 1.98 -9.36 -2.44
N ASP A 127 1.07 -9.05 -3.35
CA ASP A 127 0.42 -10.02 -4.23
C ASP A 127 1.17 -10.23 -5.57
N VAL A 128 2.08 -9.31 -5.90
CA VAL A 128 2.94 -9.42 -7.09
C VAL A 128 4.24 -10.14 -6.71
N ASP A 129 4.53 -11.25 -7.39
CA ASP A 129 5.79 -11.96 -7.26
C ASP A 129 6.89 -11.28 -8.10
N TYR A 130 7.43 -10.19 -7.56
CA TYR A 130 8.53 -9.46 -8.21
C TYR A 130 9.77 -10.36 -8.42
N PRO A 131 10.52 -10.19 -9.52
CA PRO A 131 11.71 -10.97 -9.80
C PRO A 131 12.75 -10.89 -8.67
N ARG A 132 13.49 -11.99 -8.44
CA ARG A 132 14.55 -12.07 -7.41
C ARG A 132 15.56 -10.90 -7.41
N PRO A 133 15.97 -10.32 -8.56
CA PRO A 133 16.86 -9.15 -8.56
C PRO A 133 16.24 -7.86 -7.98
N CYS A 134 14.92 -7.80 -7.81
CA CYS A 134 14.21 -6.68 -7.21
C CYS A 134 14.45 -6.64 -5.70
N ARG A 135 15.31 -5.73 -5.24
CA ARG A 135 15.78 -5.70 -3.84
C ARG A 135 14.90 -4.90 -2.88
N SER A 136 14.02 -4.07 -3.40
CA SER A 136 13.06 -3.30 -2.62
C SER A 136 11.68 -3.43 -3.24
N ARG A 137 10.65 -3.28 -2.42
CA ARG A 137 9.27 -3.20 -2.86
C ARG A 137 8.70 -1.79 -2.73
N SER A 138 9.51 -0.76 -2.46
CA SER A 138 9.02 0.62 -2.50
C SER A 138 8.64 1.00 -3.93
N LEU A 139 7.55 1.77 -4.09
CA LEU A 139 7.04 2.12 -5.41
C LEU A 139 8.09 2.83 -6.28
N ILE A 140 8.87 3.76 -5.71
CA ILE A 140 9.97 4.43 -6.43
C ILE A 140 11.04 3.47 -6.94
N TYR A 141 11.41 2.46 -6.15
CA TYR A 141 12.38 1.45 -6.57
C TYR A 141 11.79 0.57 -7.66
N LEU A 142 10.53 0.15 -7.50
CA LEU A 142 9.83 -0.64 -8.51
C LEU A 142 9.69 0.13 -9.81
N ALA A 143 9.35 1.42 -9.78
CA ALA A 143 9.29 2.27 -10.96
C ALA A 143 10.64 2.25 -11.69
N GLY A 144 11.74 2.56 -10.98
CA GLY A 144 13.08 2.54 -11.54
C GLY A 144 13.50 1.17 -12.09
N TYR A 145 13.21 0.08 -11.36
CA TYR A 145 13.48 -1.29 -11.80
C TYR A 145 12.75 -1.63 -13.12
N HIS A 146 11.55 -1.10 -13.29
CA HIS A 146 10.73 -1.25 -14.49
C HIS A 146 11.05 -0.19 -15.56
N GLY A 147 12.01 0.69 -15.36
CA GLY A 147 12.32 1.76 -16.33
C GLY A 147 11.19 2.78 -16.48
N ILE A 148 10.40 2.97 -15.42
CA ILE A 148 9.34 3.99 -15.31
C ILE A 148 9.89 5.13 -14.46
N VAL A 149 9.69 6.36 -14.93
CA VAL A 149 10.01 7.57 -14.17
C VAL A 149 8.70 8.22 -13.77
N ASN A 150 8.46 8.39 -12.48
CA ASN A 150 7.39 9.24 -11.97
C ASN A 150 7.97 10.64 -11.68
N PRO A 151 7.69 11.66 -12.51
CA PRO A 151 8.17 13.03 -12.27
C PRO A 151 7.42 13.73 -11.13
N PHE A 152 6.29 13.18 -10.67
CA PHE A 152 5.45 13.72 -9.61
C PHE A 152 5.21 12.64 -8.55
N ALA A 153 6.29 12.10 -7.98
CA ALA A 153 6.20 11.21 -6.83
C ALA A 153 5.55 11.93 -5.64
N HIS A 154 4.85 11.19 -4.78
CA HIS A 154 4.10 11.72 -3.63
C HIS A 154 2.94 12.62 -4.05
N ARG A 155 2.30 12.24 -5.16
CA ARG A 155 1.03 12.77 -5.62
C ARG A 155 0.17 11.59 -6.02
N ALA A 156 -1.04 11.53 -5.48
CA ALA A 156 -1.77 10.27 -5.43
C ALA A 156 -2.07 9.69 -6.83
N VAL A 157 -2.53 10.51 -7.79
CA VAL A 157 -2.87 10.00 -9.13
C VAL A 157 -1.64 9.49 -9.89
N THR A 158 -0.50 10.15 -9.78
CA THR A 158 0.72 9.77 -10.49
C THR A 158 1.37 8.53 -9.87
N ASP A 159 1.25 8.35 -8.55
CA ASP A 159 1.62 7.10 -7.89
C ASP A 159 0.69 5.94 -8.26
N VAL A 160 -0.63 6.18 -8.36
CA VAL A 160 -1.56 5.18 -8.91
C VAL A 160 -1.20 4.79 -10.35
N LEU A 161 -0.96 5.76 -11.23
CA LEU A 161 -0.60 5.47 -12.62
C LEU A 161 0.72 4.69 -12.70
N THR A 162 1.70 5.04 -11.88
CA THR A 162 2.98 4.35 -11.78
C THR A 162 2.76 2.89 -11.35
N MET A 163 2.00 2.67 -10.28
CA MET A 163 1.65 1.35 -9.76
C MET A 163 0.92 0.50 -10.81
N LEU A 164 -0.12 1.04 -11.47
CA LEU A 164 -0.89 0.31 -12.48
C LEU A 164 -0.04 -0.01 -13.72
N THR A 165 0.85 0.90 -14.13
CA THR A 165 1.79 0.66 -15.23
C THR A 165 2.79 -0.45 -14.91
N ILE A 166 3.22 -0.56 -13.65
CA ILE A 166 4.04 -1.69 -13.17
C ILE A 166 3.20 -2.97 -13.20
N LEU A 167 2.01 -2.94 -12.60
CA LEU A 167 1.10 -4.10 -12.51
C LEU A 167 0.73 -4.67 -13.88
N ALA A 168 0.57 -3.83 -14.91
CA ALA A 168 0.29 -4.24 -16.28
C ALA A 168 1.37 -5.14 -16.91
N ARG A 169 2.54 -5.30 -16.27
CA ARG A 169 3.62 -6.21 -16.69
C ARG A 169 3.51 -7.61 -16.09
N TYR A 170 2.51 -7.84 -15.25
CA TYR A 170 2.30 -9.09 -14.53
C TYR A 170 0.96 -9.72 -14.91
N ASP A 171 0.87 -11.03 -14.77
CA ASP A 171 -0.39 -11.75 -14.98
C ASP A 171 -1.35 -11.44 -13.83
N ILE A 172 -2.42 -10.71 -14.13
CA ILE A 172 -3.39 -10.31 -13.12
C ILE A 172 -4.12 -11.53 -12.53
N ALA A 173 -4.31 -12.61 -13.27
CA ALA A 173 -4.93 -13.81 -12.73
C ALA A 173 -4.04 -14.44 -11.62
N GLU A 174 -2.72 -14.40 -11.79
CA GLU A 174 -1.77 -14.85 -10.77
C GLU A 174 -1.78 -13.91 -9.55
N VAL A 175 -1.81 -12.59 -9.77
CA VAL A 175 -1.92 -11.59 -8.68
C VAL A 175 -3.22 -11.80 -7.88
N VAL A 176 -4.34 -12.02 -8.56
CA VAL A 176 -5.62 -12.33 -7.92
C VAL A 176 -5.52 -13.63 -7.13
N ALA A 177 -4.96 -14.69 -7.71
CA ALA A 177 -4.77 -15.96 -7.00
C ALA A 177 -3.87 -15.80 -5.75
N ASN A 178 -2.82 -14.99 -5.85
CA ASN A 178 -1.92 -14.67 -4.74
C ASN A 178 -2.62 -13.91 -3.62
N SER A 179 -3.51 -12.98 -3.94
CA SER A 179 -4.25 -12.20 -2.94
C SER A 179 -5.16 -13.04 -2.04
N GLN A 180 -5.54 -14.24 -2.49
CA GLN A 180 -6.37 -15.18 -1.73
C GLN A 180 -5.56 -16.14 -0.84
N ARG A 181 -4.22 -16.09 -0.91
CA ARG A 181 -3.34 -16.94 -0.12
C ARG A 181 -3.18 -16.38 1.28
N LYS A 182 -3.05 -17.27 2.25
CA LYS A 182 -2.79 -16.92 3.64
C LYS A 182 -1.38 -16.38 3.82
N TRP A 183 -1.25 -15.42 4.72
CA TRP A 183 0.02 -14.82 5.10
C TRP A 183 0.45 -15.31 6.47
N LEU A 184 1.75 -15.48 6.62
CA LEU A 184 2.41 -15.89 7.85
C LEU A 184 3.40 -14.80 8.27
N ILE A 185 3.53 -14.62 9.57
CA ILE A 185 4.69 -13.93 10.13
C ILE A 185 5.59 -15.00 10.70
N VAL A 186 6.82 -15.05 10.21
CA VAL A 186 7.83 -16.01 10.67
C VAL A 186 8.97 -15.30 11.36
N GLN A 187 9.43 -15.90 12.45
CA GLN A 187 10.65 -15.52 13.16
C GLN A 187 11.84 -16.34 12.63
N ALA A 188 12.98 -15.67 12.43
CA ALA A 188 14.27 -16.35 12.28
C ALA A 188 14.84 -16.69 13.66
N ASN A 189 15.12 -17.97 13.91
CA ASN A 189 15.72 -18.44 15.16
C ASN A 189 17.26 -18.35 15.06
N VAL A 190 17.79 -17.14 15.22
CA VAL A 190 19.22 -16.83 15.14
C VAL A 190 19.72 -16.15 16.40
N GLY A 191 20.99 -16.39 16.77
CA GLY A 191 21.66 -15.63 17.81
C GLY A 191 22.04 -14.21 17.36
N TYR A 192 22.52 -13.38 18.31
CA TYR A 192 22.95 -12.01 18.00
C TYR A 192 24.11 -11.96 16.99
N GLU A 193 25.03 -12.92 17.08
CA GLU A 193 26.20 -13.03 16.19
C GLU A 193 25.80 -13.43 14.76
N GLU A 194 24.69 -14.15 14.61
CA GLU A 194 24.19 -14.68 13.32
C GLU A 194 23.15 -13.77 12.66
N ARG A 195 22.86 -12.59 13.24
CA ARG A 195 21.82 -11.67 12.77
C ARG A 195 21.93 -11.27 11.29
N GLU A 196 23.15 -11.23 10.74
CA GLU A 196 23.37 -10.87 9.35
C GLU A 196 22.78 -11.91 8.39
N MET A 197 22.76 -13.20 8.80
CA MET A 197 22.11 -14.26 8.03
C MET A 197 20.60 -14.01 7.88
N ALA A 198 19.95 -13.52 8.94
CA ALA A 198 18.54 -13.17 8.89
C ALA A 198 18.30 -11.95 7.97
N LYS A 199 19.14 -10.91 8.06
CA LYS A 199 19.07 -9.73 7.19
C LYS A 199 19.24 -10.08 5.71
N GLU A 200 20.20 -10.95 5.38
CA GLU A 200 20.45 -11.41 4.00
C GLU A 200 19.23 -12.13 3.41
N LYS A 201 18.45 -12.81 4.26
CA LYS A 201 17.17 -13.44 3.86
C LYS A 201 15.99 -12.47 3.90
N GLY A 202 16.22 -11.19 4.18
CA GLY A 202 15.21 -10.13 4.16
C GLY A 202 14.33 -10.07 5.40
N PHE A 203 14.78 -10.60 6.54
CA PHE A 203 14.10 -10.40 7.82
C PHE A 203 14.37 -8.99 8.35
N ARG A 204 13.40 -8.43 9.08
CA ARG A 204 13.48 -7.13 9.74
C ARG A 204 13.50 -7.31 11.26
N TRP A 205 14.16 -6.41 11.96
CA TRP A 205 14.21 -6.46 13.42
C TRP A 205 12.91 -5.89 14.01
N GLN A 206 12.21 -6.72 14.78
CA GLN A 206 11.04 -6.39 15.61
C GLN A 206 9.80 -5.78 14.94
N GLN A 207 9.74 -5.61 13.62
CA GLN A 207 8.61 -4.89 13.02
C GLN A 207 8.16 -5.47 11.69
N ASP A 208 6.85 -5.64 11.56
CA ASP A 208 6.15 -5.92 10.29
C ASP A 208 4.74 -5.31 10.34
N GLY A 209 4.31 -4.59 9.30
CA GLY A 209 2.96 -4.02 9.19
C GLY A 209 2.52 -3.15 10.37
N GLY A 210 3.42 -2.37 10.97
CA GLY A 210 3.13 -1.54 12.15
C GLY A 210 3.05 -2.29 13.48
N LYS A 211 3.06 -3.64 13.48
CA LYS A 211 3.10 -4.46 14.70
C LYS A 211 4.55 -4.68 15.16
N VAL A 212 4.76 -4.61 16.47
CA VAL A 212 6.06 -4.85 17.12
C VAL A 212 6.14 -6.29 17.63
N TYR A 213 7.26 -6.95 17.34
CA TYR A 213 7.61 -8.31 17.78
C TYR A 213 8.89 -8.24 18.62
N GLU A 214 8.73 -8.23 19.93
CA GLU A 214 9.86 -7.97 20.84
C GLU A 214 11.03 -8.93 20.62
N LYS A 215 12.22 -8.36 20.40
CA LYS A 215 13.51 -9.07 20.33
C LYS A 215 13.58 -10.18 19.27
N CYS A 216 12.78 -10.11 18.20
CA CYS A 216 12.77 -11.12 17.14
C CYS A 216 13.08 -10.53 15.76
N TRP A 217 13.73 -11.31 14.91
CA TRP A 217 13.84 -11.07 13.47
C TRP A 217 12.60 -11.64 12.80
N VAL A 218 11.78 -10.80 12.16
CA VAL A 218 10.51 -11.20 11.57
C VAL A 218 10.46 -10.97 10.05
N LYS A 219 9.67 -11.79 9.37
CA LYS A 219 9.39 -11.65 7.95
C LYS A 219 7.97 -12.11 7.65
N ARG A 220 7.23 -11.28 6.91
CA ARG A 220 5.97 -11.67 6.28
C ARG A 220 6.24 -12.52 5.05
N VAL A 221 5.58 -13.67 4.96
CA VAL A 221 5.72 -14.63 3.85
C VAL A 221 4.37 -15.27 3.55
N ARG A 222 4.05 -15.53 2.28
CA ARG A 222 2.86 -16.31 1.96
C ARG A 222 3.06 -17.75 2.38
N GLU A 223 1.99 -18.42 2.78
CA GLU A 223 2.05 -19.81 3.24
C GLU A 223 2.66 -20.76 2.21
N ASP A 224 2.37 -20.57 0.92
CA ASP A 224 2.92 -21.39 -0.18
C ASP A 224 4.43 -21.15 -0.43
N GLN A 225 4.97 -20.03 0.06
CA GLN A 225 6.39 -19.69 -0.05
C GLN A 225 7.21 -20.12 1.17
N LEU A 226 6.55 -20.59 2.25
CA LEU A 226 7.23 -20.95 3.50
C LEU A 226 8.27 -22.05 3.29
N ALA A 227 7.91 -23.13 2.58
CA ALA A 227 8.82 -24.26 2.36
C ALA A 227 10.09 -23.83 1.62
N ALA A 228 9.94 -23.01 0.57
CA ALA A 228 11.07 -22.47 -0.18
C ALA A 228 11.97 -21.57 0.69
N LEU A 229 11.37 -20.74 1.56
CA LEU A 229 12.12 -19.92 2.51
C LEU A 229 12.89 -20.80 3.50
N GLN A 230 12.27 -21.82 4.07
CA GLN A 230 12.91 -22.78 5.00
C GLN A 230 14.12 -23.46 4.35
N THR A 231 13.99 -23.97 3.13
CA THR A 231 15.11 -24.58 2.41
C THR A 231 16.24 -23.59 2.11
N SER A 232 15.92 -22.31 1.99
CA SER A 232 16.93 -21.27 1.72
C SER A 232 17.68 -20.78 2.96
N CYS A 233 17.24 -21.13 4.17
CA CYS A 233 17.80 -20.66 5.43
C CYS A 233 18.65 -21.73 6.11
N ASP A 234 19.80 -21.33 6.65
CA ASP A 234 20.65 -22.20 7.49
C ASP A 234 20.22 -22.17 8.98
N PHE A 235 19.02 -21.65 9.26
CA PHE A 235 18.46 -21.50 10.60
C PHE A 235 16.97 -21.86 10.58
N ASN A 236 16.45 -22.25 11.75
CA ASN A 236 15.05 -22.64 11.90
C ASN A 236 14.12 -21.42 11.88
N LEU A 237 12.89 -21.64 11.41
CA LEU A 237 11.83 -20.62 11.41
C LEU A 237 10.70 -21.01 12.37
N THR A 238 10.17 -20.03 13.10
CA THR A 238 8.98 -20.20 13.96
C THR A 238 7.83 -19.36 13.39
N ILE A 239 6.65 -19.94 13.19
CA ILE A 239 5.47 -19.16 12.79
C ILE A 239 4.93 -18.46 14.04
N LEU A 240 4.85 -17.13 13.99
CA LEU A 240 4.32 -16.28 15.06
C LEU A 240 2.82 -16.02 14.86
N ASP A 241 2.42 -15.63 13.65
CA ASP A 241 1.03 -15.30 13.32
C ASP A 241 0.60 -15.90 11.99
N ARG A 242 -0.73 -16.01 11.81
CA ARG A 242 -1.40 -16.45 10.59
C ARG A 242 -2.56 -15.52 10.29
N PHE A 243 -2.66 -15.07 9.04
CA PHE A 243 -3.72 -14.18 8.55
C PHE A 243 -4.28 -14.70 7.22
#